data_AF-A0A0B0NM78-F1
#
_entry.id   AF-A0A0B0NM78-F1
#
_cell.length_a   1.000
_cell.length_b   1.000
_cell.length_c   1.000
_cell.angle_alpha   90.00
_cell.angle_beta   90.00
_cell.angle_gamma   90.00
#
_symmetry.space_group_name_H-M   'P 1'
#
loop_
_entity.id
_entity.type
_entity.pdbx_description
1 polymer ?
#
loop_
_entity_poly.entity_id
_entity_poly.type
_entity_poly.pdbx_seq_one_letter_code
_entity_poly.pdbx_strand_id
1 'polypeptide(L)' 'MMVSAWLIVLSIETVDNIRNFDRVQEVPHEGPMCDLLWSDPDDRCGWGISPRGAGYTFGTKGGKRI' A
#
# COMPACT_ATOMS: atom_id res chain seq x y z
N MET A 1 24.53 7.06 1.38
CA MET A 1 23.47 7.78 2.12
C MET A 1 22.35 8.13 1.16
N MET A 2 21.45 7.20 0.88
CA MET A 2 20.15 7.49 0.25
C MET A 2 19.20 6.47 0.84
N VAL A 3 18.52 6.89 1.92
CA VAL A 3 17.39 6.16 2.47
C VAL A 3 16.29 6.23 1.42
N SER A 4 15.97 5.09 0.85
CA SER A 4 15.17 4.99 -0.36
C SER A 4 13.68 5.04 0.03
N ALA A 5 13.01 6.11 -0.39
CA ALA A 5 11.60 6.42 -0.15
C ALA A 5 10.64 5.52 -0.96
N TRP A 6 10.55 4.25 -0.58
CA TRP A 6 9.73 3.25 -1.28
C TRP A 6 8.93 2.42 -0.28
N LEU A 7 7.97 2.97 0.49
CA LEU A 7 7.42 2.15 1.58
C LEU A 7 5.96 2.38 1.94
N ILE A 8 5.05 2.25 0.97
CA ILE A 8 3.66 2.59 1.29
C ILE A 8 2.61 1.68 0.57
N VAL A 9 3.07 0.59 -0.07
CA VAL A 9 2.42 -0.76 0.03
C VAL A 9 3.47 -1.79 0.51
N LEU A 10 4.65 -1.28 0.89
CA LEU A 10 5.89 -2.05 0.96
C LEU A 10 6.16 -2.61 2.36
N SER A 11 5.33 -2.32 3.37
CA SER A 11 5.50 -2.98 4.67
C SER A 11 4.98 -4.42 4.66
N ILE A 12 4.30 -4.83 3.59
CA ILE A 12 3.94 -6.22 3.33
C ILE A 12 4.74 -6.70 2.12
N GLU A 13 5.90 -7.28 2.37
CA GLU A 13 6.72 -7.89 1.31
C GLU A 13 6.38 -9.38 1.11
N THR A 14 5.84 -10.00 2.15
CA THR A 14 5.54 -11.43 2.19
C THR A 14 4.15 -11.67 2.74
N VAL A 15 3.57 -12.83 2.40
CA VAL A 15 2.32 -13.29 3.01
C VAL A 15 2.47 -13.47 4.52
N ASP A 16 3.68 -13.76 5.02
CA ASP A 16 3.95 -13.90 6.45
C ASP A 16 3.80 -12.57 7.22
N ASN A 17 4.08 -11.42 6.59
CA ASN A 17 3.79 -10.13 7.20
C ASN A 17 2.29 -9.95 7.50
N ILE A 18 1.42 -10.41 6.58
CA ILE A 18 -0.04 -10.34 6.73
C ILE A 18 -0.51 -11.29 7.84
N ARG A 19 0.06 -12.50 7.89
CA ARG A 19 -0.30 -13.51 8.91
C ARG A 19 -0.04 -13.04 10.34
N ASN A 20 0.92 -12.14 10.51
CA ASN A 20 1.32 -11.58 11.80
C ASN A 20 0.52 -10.34 12.22
N PHE A 21 -0.46 -9.90 11.45
CA PHE A 21 -1.33 -8.81 11.89
C PHE A 21 -2.25 -9.25 13.03
N ASP A 22 -2.28 -8.42 14.08
CA ASP A 22 -3.40 -8.41 15.00
C ASP A 22 -4.62 -7.83 14.26
N ARG A 23 -5.50 -8.71 13.80
CA ARG A 23 -6.62 -8.35 12.91
C ARG A 23 -7.93 -8.09 13.64
N VAL A 24 -7.97 -8.27 14.97
CA VAL A 24 -9.19 -8.09 15.77
C VAL A 24 -9.15 -6.72 16.44
N GLN A 25 -9.13 -5.69 15.61
CA GLN A 25 -9.11 -4.29 16.03
C GLN A 25 -9.74 -3.40 14.95
N GLU A 26 -9.98 -2.13 15.27
CA GLU A 26 -10.32 -1.15 14.25
C GLU A 26 -9.16 -0.99 13.26
N VAL A 27 -9.50 -0.84 11.97
CA VAL A 27 -8.50 -0.64 10.92
C VAL A 27 -7.81 0.71 11.15
N PRO A 28 -6.47 0.74 11.24
CA PRO A 28 -5.74 2.00 11.36
C PRO A 28 -6.02 2.93 10.18
N HIS A 29 -5.97 4.25 10.40
CA HIS A 29 -6.18 5.24 9.34
C HIS A 29 -5.07 5.24 8.27
N GLU A 30 -3.88 4.71 8.59
CA GLU A 30 -2.73 4.60 7.70
C GLU A 30 -1.92 3.32 7.96
N GLY A 31 -1.02 2.98 7.04
CA GLY A 31 -0.11 1.84 7.18
C GLY A 31 -0.61 0.56 6.51
N PRO A 32 0.11 -0.57 6.68
CA PRO A 32 -0.03 -1.73 5.81
C PRO A 32 -1.39 -2.42 5.86
N MET A 33 -2.10 -2.37 7.00
CA MET A 33 -3.46 -2.89 7.07
C MET A 33 -4.45 -1.98 6.32
N CYS A 34 -4.29 -0.66 6.41
CA CYS A 34 -5.08 0.31 5.64
C CYS A 34 -4.81 0.11 4.14
N ASP A 35 -3.54 0.06 3.75
CA ASP A 35 -3.12 -0.12 2.35
C ASP A 35 -3.64 -1.44 1.77
N LEU A 36 -3.59 -2.53 2.54
CA LEU A 36 -4.09 -3.85 2.13
C LEU A 36 -5.61 -3.84 1.86
N LEU A 37 -6.37 -3.08 2.64
CA LEU A 37 -7.85 -3.09 2.60
C LEU A 37 -8.43 -2.04 1.65
N TRP A 38 -7.72 -0.93 1.41
CA TRP A 38 -8.25 0.25 0.72
C TRP A 38 -7.55 0.60 -0.60
N SER A 39 -6.57 -0.20 -1.04
CA SER A 39 -5.91 -0.01 -2.33
C SER A 39 -6.66 -0.69 -3.49
N ASP A 40 -6.63 -0.08 -4.68
CA ASP A 40 -7.32 -0.55 -5.88
C ASP A 40 -6.37 -0.62 -7.10
N PRO A 41 -6.63 -1.50 -8.08
CA PRO A 41 -5.95 -1.42 -9.37
C PRO A 41 -6.36 -0.15 -10.14
N ASP A 42 -5.46 0.38 -10.96
CA ASP A 42 -5.70 1.50 -11.87
C ASP A 42 -5.04 1.24 -13.23
N ASP A 43 -5.66 1.74 -14.30
CA ASP A 43 -5.16 1.62 -15.66
C ASP A 43 -3.93 2.52 -15.91
N ARG A 44 -3.72 3.52 -15.05
CA ARG A 44 -2.55 4.41 -15.08
C ARG A 44 -1.29 3.66 -14.68
N CYS A 45 -0.16 4.08 -15.25
CA CYS A 45 1.15 3.52 -14.90
C CYS A 45 1.60 3.99 -13.50
N GLY A 46 2.17 3.09 -12.71
CA GLY A 46 2.72 3.41 -11.38
C GLY A 46 1.70 3.46 -10.25
N TRP A 47 2.01 4.28 -9.25
CA TRP A 47 1.24 4.39 -8.01
C TRP A 47 0.58 5.76 -7.89
N GLY A 48 -0.64 5.82 -7.35
CA GLY A 48 -1.37 7.05 -7.09
C GLY A 48 -2.06 7.05 -5.74
N ILE A 49 -2.49 8.23 -5.27
CA ILE A 49 -3.33 8.35 -4.08
C ILE A 49 -4.73 7.85 -4.43
N SER A 50 -5.29 7.00 -3.57
CA SER A 50 -6.67 6.55 -3.76
C SER A 50 -7.65 7.72 -3.66
N PRO A 51 -8.60 7.85 -4.62
CA PRO A 51 -9.66 8.85 -4.53
C PRO A 51 -10.63 8.58 -3.37
N ARG A 52 -10.52 7.42 -2.71
CA ARG A 52 -11.30 7.07 -1.51
C ARG A 52 -10.84 7.84 -0.26
N GLY A 53 -9.68 8.49 -0.30
CA GLY A 53 -9.07 9.15 0.87
C GLY A 53 -8.33 8.19 1.80
N ALA A 54 -8.17 6.92 1.43
CA ALA A 54 -7.39 5.90 2.14
C ALA A 54 -6.80 4.90 1.13
N GLY A 55 -5.58 4.42 1.38
CA GLY A 55 -4.86 3.50 0.47
C GLY A 55 -4.35 4.15 -0.83
N TYR A 56 -4.00 3.31 -1.80
CA TYR A 56 -3.34 3.71 -3.06
C TYR A 56 -3.97 3.07 -4.28
N THR A 57 -3.79 3.69 -5.44
CA THR A 57 -4.02 3.02 -6.72
C THR A 57 -2.73 2.41 -7.28
N PHE A 58 -2.82 1.24 -7.93
CA PHE A 58 -1.66 0.56 -8.50
C PHE A 58 -1.87 0.08 -9.94
N GLY A 59 -0.95 0.48 -10.81
CA GLY A 59 -0.90 0.12 -12.22
C GLY A 59 -0.04 -1.08 -12.55
N THR A 60 -0.40 -1.80 -13.61
CA THR A 60 0.29 -3.00 -14.10
C THR A 60 1.71 -2.75 -14.63
N LYS A 61 2.07 -1.51 -14.96
CA LYS A 61 3.42 -1.14 -15.41
C LYS A 61 4.14 -0.36 -14.32
N GLY A 62 5.33 -0.86 -13.97
CA GLY A 62 6.20 -0.40 -12.88
C GLY A 62 6.67 1.05 -13.01
N GLY A 63 5.78 1.98 -12.73
CA GLY A 63 6.12 3.38 -12.54
C GLY A 63 6.80 3.57 -11.18
N LYS A 64 7.88 4.34 -11.17
CA LYS A 64 8.46 4.91 -9.94
C LYS A 64 7.35 5.70 -9.26
N ARG A 65 7.04 5.35 -8.01
CA ARG A 65 6.07 6.08 -7.19
C ARG A 65 6.58 7.51 -6.95
N ILE A 66 5.69 8.51 -7.06
CA ILE A 66 5.96 9.91 -6.65
C ILE A 66 6.24 10.01 -5.16
#